data_AF-A0A2N3AIA8-F1
#
_entry.id   AF-A0A2N3AIA8-F1
#
_cell.length_a   1.000
_cell.length_b   1.000
_cell.length_c   1.000
_cell.angle_alpha   90.00
_cell.angle_beta   90.00
_cell.angle_gamma   90.00
#
_symmetry.space_group_name_H-M   'P 1'
#
loop_
_entity.id
_entity.type
_entity.pdbx_description
1 polymer ?
#
loop_
_entity_poly.entity_id
_entity_poly.type
_entity_poly.pdbx_seq_one_letter_code
_entity_poly.pdbx_strand_id
1 'polypeptide(L)'
;EGNRIALDKIKEVFKVVDSDWRGIGNIPLSGLGIRDKYGKFNARKFVVETEETKEPKGCRCGEVLRGVITPPECPLFGEICTPEDPQGACMVSSEGTCAAYYKYN
;
A
#
# COMPACT_ATOMS: atom_id res chain seq x y z
N GLU A 1 -19.46 0.27 -18.29
CA GLU A 1 -18.78 1.57 -18.50
C GLU A 1 -18.35 2.30 -17.22
N GLY A 2 -18.75 1.87 -16.01
CA GLY A 2 -18.36 2.54 -14.76
C GLY A 2 -19.02 3.93 -14.59
N ASN A 3 -18.59 4.69 -13.58
CA ASN A 3 -19.06 6.07 -13.38
C ASN A 3 -18.28 7.01 -14.31
N ARG A 4 -18.93 7.51 -15.36
CA ARG A 4 -18.29 8.32 -16.40
C ARG A 4 -17.72 9.64 -15.86
N ILE A 5 -18.48 10.34 -15.02
CA ILE A 5 -18.07 11.62 -14.42
C ILE A 5 -16.80 11.43 -13.60
N ALA A 6 -16.75 10.38 -12.78
CA ALA A 6 -15.56 10.08 -11.96
C ALA A 6 -14.33 9.74 -12.83
N LEU A 7 -14.51 8.89 -13.84
CA LEU A 7 -13.43 8.50 -14.75
C LEU A 7 -12.85 9.71 -15.50
N ASP A 8 -13.71 10.62 -15.97
CA ASP A 8 -13.26 11.81 -16.69
C ASP A 8 -12.48 12.76 -15.76
N LYS A 9 -12.90 12.91 -14.50
CA LYS A 9 -12.15 13.70 -13.50
C LYS A 9 -10.80 13.07 -13.15
N ILE A 10 -10.73 11.75 -13.00
CA ILE A 10 -9.45 11.06 -12.77
C ILE A 10 -8.49 11.31 -13.94
N LYS A 11 -8.97 11.14 -15.18
CA LYS A 11 -8.16 11.38 -16.40
C LYS A 11 -7.73 12.83 -16.55
N GLU A 12 -8.61 13.77 -16.19
CA GLU A 12 -8.35 15.20 -16.22
C GLU A 12 -7.17 15.56 -15.31
N VAL A 13 -7.15 15.04 -14.08
CA VAL A 13 -6.21 15.40 -13.00
C VAL A 13 -4.93 14.58 -12.99
N PHE A 14 -5.01 13.28 -13.26
CA PHE A 14 -3.92 12.33 -13.08
C PHE A 14 -3.40 11.76 -14.41
N LYS A 15 -2.12 11.38 -14.41
CA LYS A 15 -1.46 10.55 -15.42
C LYS A 15 -1.07 9.21 -14.81
N VAL A 16 -1.18 8.14 -15.59
CA VAL A 16 -0.73 6.80 -15.17
C VAL A 16 0.80 6.81 -15.12
N VAL A 17 1.35 6.24 -14.05
CA VAL A 17 2.79 6.16 -13.79
C VAL A 17 3.15 4.81 -13.18
N ASP A 18 4.41 4.44 -13.23
CA ASP A 18 4.93 3.33 -12.45
C ASP A 18 4.88 3.68 -10.96
N SER A 19 4.63 2.69 -10.11
CA SER A 19 4.49 2.92 -8.68
C SER A 19 4.99 1.75 -7.87
N ASP A 20 5.60 2.05 -6.72
CA ASP A 20 5.99 1.04 -5.75
C ASP A 20 4.78 0.65 -4.90
N TRP A 21 4.54 -0.66 -4.82
CA TRP A 21 3.55 -1.27 -3.96
C TRP A 21 4.29 -1.92 -2.79
N ARG A 22 4.00 -1.45 -1.57
CA ARG A 22 4.69 -1.90 -0.36
C ARG A 22 4.63 -3.43 -0.22
N GLY A 23 5.77 -4.08 0.00
CA GLY A 23 5.88 -5.54 0.09
C GLY A 23 5.81 -6.31 -1.24
N ILE A 24 5.59 -5.63 -2.38
CA ILE A 24 5.52 -6.24 -3.72
C ILE A 24 6.63 -5.70 -4.64
N GLY A 25 6.91 -4.39 -4.57
CA GLY A 25 7.92 -3.71 -5.39
C GLY A 25 7.31 -2.77 -6.43
N ASN A 26 8.13 -2.33 -7.38
CA ASN A 26 7.68 -1.47 -8.46
C ASN A 26 6.78 -2.23 -9.44
N ILE A 27 5.61 -1.69 -9.73
CA ILE A 27 4.68 -2.23 -10.73
C ILE A 27 4.48 -1.16 -11.82
N PRO A 28 4.81 -1.47 -13.09
CA PRO A 28 4.63 -0.54 -14.19
C PRO A 28 3.17 -0.13 -14.38
N LEU A 29 2.94 1.13 -14.73
CA LEU A 29 1.62 1.69 -15.05
C LEU A 29 0.53 1.43 -14.00
N SER A 30 0.91 1.32 -12.72
CA SER A 30 0.00 0.94 -11.63
C SER A 30 -0.45 2.09 -10.73
N GLY A 31 0.21 3.26 -10.83
CA GLY A 31 -0.05 4.43 -9.99
C GLY A 31 -0.67 5.60 -10.74
N LEU A 32 -1.05 6.61 -9.96
CA LEU A 32 -1.56 7.88 -10.45
C LEU A 32 -0.68 9.04 -9.98
N GLY A 33 -0.05 9.73 -10.92
CA GLY A 33 0.70 10.96 -10.69
C GLY A 33 -0.12 12.20 -11.04
N ILE A 34 0.03 13.29 -10.27
CA ILE A 34 -0.63 14.57 -10.58
C ILE A 34 -0.05 15.14 -11.89
N ARG A 35 -0.91 15.54 -12.83
CA ARG A 35 -0.48 16.19 -14.08
C ARG A 35 0.08 17.59 -13.83
N ASP A 36 1.00 18.00 -14.69
CA ASP A 36 1.76 19.25 -14.54
C ASP A 36 0.86 20.50 -14.50
N LYS A 37 -0.27 20.51 -15.23
CA LYS A 37 -1.28 21.57 -15.17
C LYS A 37 -1.91 21.78 -13.77
N TYR A 38 -1.81 20.78 -12.90
CA TYR A 38 -2.22 20.82 -11.48
C TYR A 38 -1.02 20.81 -10.52
N GLY A 39 0.20 21.05 -11.01
CA GLY A 39 1.43 20.96 -10.21
C GLY A 39 1.45 21.84 -8.97
N LYS A 40 0.65 22.93 -8.92
CA LYS A 40 0.49 23.75 -7.71
C LYS A 40 0.02 22.95 -6.48
N PHE A 41 -0.73 21.85 -6.71
CA PHE A 41 -1.23 20.93 -5.70
C PHE A 41 -0.30 19.74 -5.42
N ASN A 42 0.80 19.59 -6.17
CA ASN A 42 1.72 18.46 -6.02
C ASN A 42 2.84 18.79 -5.02
N ALA A 43 2.88 18.08 -3.90
CA ALA A 43 3.92 18.23 -2.89
C ALA A 43 5.31 17.74 -3.37
N ARG A 44 5.38 16.90 -4.42
CA ARG A 44 6.66 16.43 -4.99
C ARG A 44 7.53 17.54 -5.59
N LYS A 45 7.03 18.78 -5.69
CA LYS A 45 7.84 19.95 -6.07
C LYS A 45 8.87 20.32 -4.99
N PHE A 46 8.68 19.84 -3.76
CA PHE A 46 9.65 19.99 -2.68
C PHE A 46 10.62 18.82 -2.72
N VAL A 47 11.91 19.13 -2.84
CA VAL A 47 12.97 18.11 -2.80
C VAL A 47 13.24 17.78 -1.34
N VAL A 48 13.04 16.51 -0.99
CA VAL A 48 13.28 15.98 0.36
C VAL A 48 14.12 14.72 0.21
N GLU A 49 15.17 14.62 1.00
CA GLU A 49 15.96 13.40 1.10
C GLU A 49 15.18 12.38 1.93
N THR A 50 14.99 11.18 1.38
CA THR A 50 14.27 10.09 2.03
C THR A 50 15.17 8.89 2.17
N GLU A 51 15.10 8.21 3.30
CA GLU A 51 15.77 6.93 3.49
C GLU A 51 15.09 5.82 2.67
N GLU A 52 15.82 4.75 2.42
CA GLU A 52 15.26 3.56 1.78
C GLU A 52 14.18 2.92 2.66
N THR A 53 13.03 2.61 2.05
CA THR A 53 11.96 1.87 2.73
C THR A 53 12.44 0.46 3.06
N LYS A 54 12.40 0.10 4.35
CA LYS A 54 12.74 -1.24 4.83
C LYS A 54 11.50 -1.93 5.37
N GLU A 55 11.25 -3.16 4.92
CA GLU A 55 10.22 -3.97 5.54
C GLU A 55 10.68 -4.52 6.90
N PRO A 56 9.79 -4.58 7.90
CA PRO A 56 10.10 -5.14 9.20
C PRO A 56 10.58 -6.59 9.09
N LYS A 57 11.68 -6.90 9.77
CA LYS A 57 12.33 -8.21 9.67
C LYS A 57 11.37 -9.33 10.11
N GLY A 58 11.23 -10.35 9.28
CA GLY A 58 10.35 -11.50 9.53
C GLY A 58 8.88 -11.28 9.16
N CYS A 59 8.48 -10.05 8.85
CA CYS A 59 7.13 -9.75 8.39
C CYS A 59 6.89 -10.34 6.99
N ARG A 60 5.81 -11.11 6.81
CA ARG A 60 5.43 -11.71 5.53
C ARG A 60 4.23 -11.01 4.87
N CYS A 61 3.99 -9.73 5.17
CA CYS A 61 2.87 -8.96 4.59
C CYS A 61 2.86 -8.99 3.05
N GLY A 62 4.02 -8.92 2.40
CA GLY A 62 4.10 -9.00 0.94
C GLY A 62 3.65 -10.34 0.35
N GLU A 63 3.77 -11.43 1.10
CA GLU A 63 3.27 -12.76 0.69
C GLU A 63 1.77 -12.88 0.95
N VAL A 64 1.28 -12.33 2.06
CA VAL A 64 -0.15 -12.22 2.37
C VAL A 64 -0.88 -11.39 1.31
N LEU A 65 -0.35 -10.22 0.94
CA LEU A 65 -0.92 -9.34 -0.09
C LEU A 65 -0.97 -9.98 -1.48
N ARG A 66 -0.02 -10.89 -1.78
CA ARG A 66 0.00 -11.66 -3.03
C ARG A 66 -0.85 -12.94 -2.97
N GLY A 67 -1.46 -13.24 -1.82
CA GLY A 67 -2.23 -14.47 -1.61
C GLY A 67 -1.39 -15.74 -1.64
N VAL A 68 -0.07 -15.64 -1.37
CA VAL A 68 0.85 -16.78 -1.32
C VAL A 68 0.69 -17.54 0.00
N ILE A 69 0.37 -16.81 1.08
CA ILE A 69 0.12 -17.36 2.41
C ILE A 69 -1.08 -16.67 3.07
N THR A 70 -1.66 -17.33 4.06
CA THR A 70 -2.62 -16.73 5.01
C THR A 70 -1.91 -16.17 6.25
N PRO A 71 -2.54 -15.25 7.00
CA PRO A 71 -1.91 -14.64 8.18
C PRO A 71 -1.36 -15.63 9.22
N PRO A 72 -2.04 -16.76 9.56
CA PRO A 72 -1.48 -17.75 10.50
C PRO A 72 -0.18 -18.43 10.03
N GLU A 73 0.15 -18.39 8.75
CA GLU A 73 1.42 -18.91 8.20
C GLU A 73 2.58 -17.89 8.32
N CYS A 74 2.30 -16.67 8.77
CA CYS A 74 3.31 -15.69 9.13
C CYS A 74 3.80 -15.97 10.56
N PRO A 75 5.11 -16.15 10.79
CA PRO A 75 5.63 -16.50 12.12
C PRO A 75 5.46 -15.39 13.16
N LEU A 76 5.12 -14.16 12.74
CA LEU A 76 4.90 -13.04 13.65
C LEU A 76 3.42 -12.88 14.03
N PHE A 77 2.49 -13.44 13.26
CA PHE A 77 1.06 -13.17 13.40
C PHE A 77 0.53 -13.72 14.72
N GLY A 78 -0.15 -12.87 15.49
CA GLY A 78 -0.76 -13.25 16.77
C GLY A 78 0.22 -13.39 17.94
N GLU A 79 1.51 -13.56 17.64
CA GLU A 79 2.59 -13.55 18.62
C GLU A 79 3.02 -12.10 18.92
N ILE A 80 4.02 -11.59 18.20
CA ILE A 80 4.53 -10.23 18.38
C ILE A 80 3.87 -9.21 17.44
N CYS A 81 3.07 -9.66 16.48
CA CYS A 81 2.32 -8.80 15.57
C CYS A 81 0.83 -8.93 15.89
N THR A 82 0.34 -7.95 16.66
CA THR A 82 -1.06 -7.82 17.08
C THR A 82 -1.59 -6.43 16.72
N PRO A 83 -2.91 -6.17 16.82
CA PRO A 83 -3.44 -4.82 16.63
C PRO A 83 -2.85 -3.78 17.59
N GLU A 84 -2.50 -4.18 18.81
CA GLU A 84 -1.89 -3.32 19.83
C GLU A 84 -0.39 -3.07 19.59
N ASP A 85 0.34 -4.07 19.06
CA ASP A 85 1.76 -3.95 18.67
C ASP A 85 1.99 -4.46 17.23
N PRO A 86 1.61 -3.66 16.21
CA PRO A 86 1.62 -4.12 14.83
C PRO A 86 3.02 -4.05 14.23
N GLN A 87 3.55 -5.21 13.80
CA GLN A 87 4.85 -5.28 13.11
C GLN A 87 4.76 -5.00 11.60
N GLY A 88 3.57 -4.99 11.00
CA GLY A 88 3.42 -4.85 9.55
C GLY A 88 2.14 -4.12 9.15
N ALA A 89 2.15 -3.51 7.97
CA ALA A 89 1.03 -2.68 7.50
C ALA A 89 -0.31 -3.43 7.45
N CYS A 90 -0.29 -4.73 7.17
CA CYS A 90 -1.51 -5.56 7.16
C CYS A 90 -2.14 -5.75 8.54
N MET A 91 -1.42 -5.48 9.64
CA MET A 91 -1.96 -5.49 11.01
C MET A 91 -2.42 -4.09 11.47
N VAL A 92 -1.90 -3.01 10.87
CA VAL A 92 -2.31 -1.63 11.18
C VAL A 92 -3.60 -1.24 10.46
N SER A 93 -3.73 -1.63 9.19
CA SER A 93 -4.84 -1.18 8.35
C SER A 93 -6.17 -1.80 8.77
N SER A 94 -7.25 -1.00 8.79
CA SER A 94 -8.61 -1.50 9.00
C SER A 94 -9.07 -2.45 7.89
N GLU A 95 -8.50 -2.32 6.69
CA GLU A 95 -8.72 -3.22 5.55
C GLU A 95 -7.61 -4.28 5.44
N GLY A 96 -6.66 -4.30 6.38
CA GLY A 96 -5.53 -5.21 6.37
C GLY A 96 -5.94 -6.65 6.63
N THR A 97 -5.49 -7.59 5.79
CA THR A 97 -5.84 -9.00 5.92
C THR A 97 -5.44 -9.57 7.28
N CYS A 98 -4.28 -9.20 7.83
CA CYS A 98 -3.86 -9.69 9.15
C CYS A 98 -4.78 -9.15 10.26
N ALA A 99 -5.08 -7.84 10.26
CA ALA A 99 -5.99 -7.25 11.24
C ALA A 99 -7.39 -7.88 11.18
N ALA A 100 -7.91 -8.10 9.97
CA ALA A 100 -9.19 -8.77 9.77
C ALA A 100 -9.15 -10.23 10.26
N TYR A 101 -8.08 -10.97 9.96
CA TYR A 101 -7.94 -12.36 10.41
C TYR A 101 -7.91 -12.45 11.93
N TYR A 102 -7.09 -11.62 12.58
CA TYR A 102 -6.95 -11.57 14.03
C TYR A 102 -8.27 -11.23 14.75
N LYS A 103 -9.10 -10.38 14.14
CA LYS A 103 -10.36 -9.95 14.73
C LYS A 103 -11.47 -11.02 14.70
N TYR A 104 -11.42 -11.93 13.72
CA TYR A 104 -12.56 -12.76 13.37
C TYR A 104 -12.28 -14.27 13.29
N ASN A 105 -11.02 -14.70 13.46
CA ASN A 105 -10.62 -16.12 13.46
C ASN A 105 -9.77 -16.40 14.69
#